data_AF-A0A940VSJ9-F1
#
_entry.id   AF-A0A940VSJ9-F1
#
_cell.length_a   1.000
_cell.length_b   1.000
_cell.length_c   1.000
_cell.angle_alpha   90.00
_cell.angle_beta   90.00
_cell.angle_gamma   90.00
#
_symmetry.space_group_name_H-M   'P 1'
#
loop_
_entity.id
_entity.type
_entity.pdbx_description
1 polymer ?
#
loop_
_entity_poly.entity_id
_entity_poly.type
_entity_poly.pdbx_seq_one_letter_code
_entity_poly.pdbx_strand_id
1 'polypeptide(L)' 'MDIEGNWQLVLNESRGNKTRLMFSSCFARYLIDITIDSRIAGRVINKVVNTLCTREQLMSFLNNEASQV' A
#
# COMPACT_ATOMS: atom_id res chain seq x y z
N MET A 1 11.44 9.71 18.27
CA MET A 1 11.50 8.50 17.43
C MET A 1 10.09 8.33 16.90
N ASP A 2 9.84 8.82 15.68
CA ASP A 2 8.50 8.76 15.10
C ASP A 2 8.12 7.30 14.93
N ILE A 3 7.06 6.88 15.63
CA ILE A 3 6.51 5.54 15.47
C ILE A 3 5.83 5.56 14.10
N GLU A 4 6.57 5.15 13.08
CA GLU A 4 6.07 5.00 11.71
C GLU A 4 4.97 3.94 11.73
N GLY A 5 3.75 4.46 11.71
CA GLY A 5 2.56 3.76 12.17
C GLY A 5 2.04 2.74 11.19
N ASN A 6 1.27 1.81 11.75
CA ASN A 6 0.37 0.93 11.02
C ASN A 6 -0.33 1.69 9.88
N TRP A 7 -0.16 1.17 8.66
CA TRP A 7 -0.87 1.65 7.49
C TRP A 7 -2.25 1.03 7.45
N GLN A 8 -3.25 1.85 7.16
CA GLN A 8 -4.64 1.43 7.03
C GLN A 8 -5.08 1.54 5.58
N LEU A 9 -5.83 0.55 5.11
CA LEU A 9 -6.47 0.58 3.80
C LEU A 9 -7.73 1.44 3.87
N VAL A 10 -7.80 2.47 3.03
CA VAL A 10 -8.91 3.43 2.95
C VAL A 10 -9.78 3.17 1.72
N LEU A 11 -9.17 2.72 0.61
CA LEU A 11 -9.86 2.42 -0.63
C LEU A 11 -9.32 1.14 -1.26
N ASN A 12 -10.23 0.30 -1.75
CA ASN A 12 -9.93 -0.88 -2.55
C ASN A 12 -10.98 -0.98 -3.67
N GLU A 13 -10.65 -0.43 -4.83
CA GLU A 13 -11.53 -0.37 -5.98
C GLU A 13 -10.93 -1.18 -7.14
N SER A 14 -11.60 -2.26 -7.54
CA SER A 14 -11.17 -3.10 -8.64
C SER A 14 -11.92 -2.75 -9.92
N ARG A 15 -11.18 -2.54 -11.02
CA ARG A 15 -11.72 -2.27 -12.35
C ARG A 15 -10.98 -3.09 -13.40
N GLY A 16 -11.59 -4.20 -13.81
CA GLY A 16 -10.96 -5.19 -14.69
C GLY A 16 -9.68 -5.77 -14.05
N ASN A 17 -8.57 -5.75 -14.80
CA ASN A 17 -7.30 -6.31 -14.37
C ASN A 17 -6.49 -5.39 -13.44
N LYS A 18 -7.03 -4.22 -13.08
CA LYS A 18 -6.36 -3.25 -12.21
C LYS A 18 -7.18 -3.01 -10.94
N THR A 19 -6.48 -2.79 -9.85
CA THR A 19 -7.06 -2.42 -8.55
C THR A 19 -6.37 -1.18 -8.04
N ARG A 20 -7.17 -0.16 -7.70
CA ARG A 20 -6.72 1.06 -7.04
C ARG A 20 -6.82 0.86 -5.54
N LEU A 21 -5.71 1.13 -4.85
CA LEU A 21 -5.58 1.05 -3.40
C LEU A 21 -5.19 2.41 -2.84
N MET A 22 -5.81 2.80 -1.73
CA MET A 22 -5.36 3.95 -0.94
C MET A 22 -4.99 3.53 0.47
N PHE A 23 -3.81 3.95 0.92
CA PHE A 23 -3.31 3.71 2.28
C PHE A 23 -3.10 5.01 3.03
N SER A 24 -3.44 5.03 4.32
CA SER A 24 -3.19 6.14 5.23
C SER A 24 -2.37 5.69 6.43
N SER A 25 -1.43 6.52 6.89
CA SER A 25 -0.74 6.29 8.16
C SER A 25 -1.54 6.87 9.34
N CYS A 26 -1.49 6.23 10.50
CA CYS A 26 -2.20 6.69 11.71
C CYS A 26 -1.61 7.97 12.32
N PHE A 27 -0.29 8.17 12.21
CA PHE A 27 0.41 9.24 12.94
C PHE A 27 0.84 10.39 12.03
N ALA A 28 1.17 10.08 10.79
CA ALA A 28 1.54 11.07 9.80
C ALA A 28 0.40 11.20 8.80
N ARG A 29 0.04 12.43 8.41
CA ARG A 29 -1.00 12.73 7.40
C ARG A 29 -0.57 12.33 5.98
N TYR A 30 0.00 11.13 5.83
CA TYR A 30 0.42 10.58 4.55
C TYR A 30 -0.71 9.74 3.97
N LEU A 31 -0.97 9.98 2.70
CA LEU A 31 -1.88 9.24 1.87
C LEU A 31 -1.10 8.70 0.67
N ILE A 32 -1.17 7.40 0.44
CA ILE A 32 -0.57 6.75 -0.73
C ILE A 32 -1.72 6.24 -1.59
N ASP A 33 -1.80 6.72 -2.82
CA ASP A 33 -2.73 6.26 -3.84
C ASP A 33 -1.94 5.51 -4.92
N ILE A 34 -2.27 4.25 -5.14
CA ILE A 34 -1.57 3.38 -6.09
C ILE A 34 -2.55 2.53 -6.88
N THR A 35 -2.24 2.31 -8.16
CA THR A 35 -2.95 1.34 -9.00
C THR A 35 -2.01 0.19 -9.34
N ILE A 36 -2.43 -1.04 -9.01
CA ILE A 36 -1.67 -2.28 -9.24
C ILE A 36 -2.51 -3.31 -9.99
N ASP A 37 -1.91 -4.42 -10.41
CA ASP A 37 -2.65 -5.56 -10.97
C ASP A 37 -3.53 -6.21 -9.91
N SER A 38 -4.78 -6.50 -10.25
CA SER A 38 -5.76 -7.10 -9.33
C SER A 38 -5.29 -8.44 -8.77
N ARG A 39 -4.42 -9.19 -9.49
CA ARG A 39 -3.86 -10.48 -9.04
C ARG A 39 -2.95 -10.35 -7.82
N ILE A 40 -2.28 -9.21 -7.65
CA ILE A 40 -1.35 -8.96 -6.54
C ILE A 40 -1.97 -8.12 -5.42
N ALA A 41 -3.16 -7.56 -5.62
CA ALA A 41 -3.78 -6.62 -4.69
C ALA A 41 -3.96 -7.20 -3.27
N GLY A 42 -4.45 -8.43 -3.14
CA GLY A 42 -4.60 -9.07 -1.84
C GLY A 42 -3.26 -9.25 -1.09
N ARG A 43 -2.20 -9.61 -1.82
CA ARG A 43 -0.84 -9.74 -1.26
C ARG A 43 -0.32 -8.39 -0.76
N VAL A 44 -0.46 -7.35 -1.58
CA VAL A 44 -0.05 -5.98 -1.23
C VAL A 44 -0.80 -5.49 0.00
N ILE A 45 -2.14 -5.57 0.02
CA ILE A 45 -2.94 -5.16 1.17
C ILE A 45 -2.49 -5.89 2.44
N ASN A 46 -2.40 -7.22 2.38
CA ASN A 46 -2.04 -8.02 3.55
C ASN A 46 -0.64 -7.67 4.08
N LYS A 47 0.31 -7.40 3.18
CA LYS A 47 1.67 -7.01 3.57
C LYS A 47 1.69 -5.62 4.20
N VAL A 48 1.05 -4.63 3.58
CA VAL A 48 1.07 -3.23 4.02
C VAL A 48 0.35 -3.05 5.35
N VAL A 49 -0.81 -3.69 5.56
CA VAL A 49 -1.60 -3.53 6.78
C VAL A 49 -0.97 -4.26 7.98
N ASN A 50 -0.28 -5.39 7.76
CA ASN A 50 0.31 -6.18 8.85
C ASN A 50 1.81 -5.90 9.10
N THR A 51 2.42 -4.98 8.36
CA THR A 51 3.86 -4.67 8.51
C THR A 51 4.03 -3.23 8.97
N LEU A 52 4.68 -3.04 10.12
CA LEU A 52 5.20 -1.74 10.51
C LEU A 52 6.33 -1.36 9.55
N CYS A 53 6.15 -0.29 8.79
CA CYS A 53 7.13 0.16 7.82
C CYS A 53 7.10 1.67 7.64
N THR A 54 8.28 2.22 7.36
CA THR A 54 8.45 3.63 6.97
C THR A 54 7.74 3.89 5.64
N ARG A 55 7.48 5.16 5.33
CA ARG A 55 6.97 5.55 4.01
C ARG A 55 7.93 5.13 2.89
N GLU A 56 9.23 5.30 3.08
CA GLU A 56 10.26 4.94 2.10
C GLU A 56 10.31 3.43 1.87
N GLN A 57 10.20 2.63 2.95
CA GLN A 57 10.12 1.17 2.86
C GLN A 57 8.85 0.73 2.11
N LEU A 58 7.71 1.35 2.41
CA LEU A 58 6.46 1.08 1.72
C LEU A 58 6.54 1.43 0.23
N MET A 59 7.06 2.62 -0.12
CA MET A 59 7.22 3.02 -1.52
C MET A 59 8.20 2.11 -2.27
N SER A 60 9.29 1.67 -1.63
CA SER A 60 10.23 0.70 -2.21
C SER A 60 9.57 -0.65 -2.48
N PHE A 61 8.78 -1.16 -1.52
CA PHE A 61 7.99 -2.38 -1.70
C PHE A 61 6.99 -2.24 -2.85
N LEU A 62 6.19 -1.17 -2.87
CA LEU A 62 5.19 -0.93 -3.90
C LEU A 62 5.81 -0.80 -5.29
N ASN A 63 6.97 -0.13 -5.41
CA ASN A 63 7.70 -0.04 -6.68
C ASN A 63 8.22 -1.40 -7.16
N ASN A 64 8.73 -2.24 -6.25
CA ASN A 64 9.15 -3.60 -6.59
C ASN A 64 7.96 -4.46 -7.06
N GLU A 65 6.81 -4.35 -6.39
CA GLU A 65 5.60 -5.08 -6.76
C GLU A 65 5.00 -4.59 -8.08
N ALA A 66 5.06 -3.29 -8.36
CA ALA A 66 4.63 -2.71 -9.62
C ALA A 66 5.56 -3.06 -10.80
N SER A 67 6.86 -3.25 -10.55
CA SER A 67 7.86 -3.67 -11.54
C SER A 67 7.75 -5.15 -11.94
N GLN A 68 7.16 -5.98 -11.06
CA GLN A 68 6.95 -7.41 -11.31
C GLN A 68 5.73 -7.72 -12.19
N VAL A 69 5.06 -6.69 -12.75
CA VAL A 69 3.83 -6.77 -13.55
C VAL A 69 4.06 -6.17 -14.93
#